data_AF-A0A3D2IY80-F1
#
_entry.id   AF-A0A3D2IY80-F1
#
_cell.length_a   1.000
_cell.length_b   1.000
_cell.length_c   1.000
_cell.angle_alpha   90.00
_cell.angle_beta   90.00
_cell.angle_gamma   90.00
#
_symmetry.space_group_name_H-M   'P 1'
#
loop_
_entity.id
_entity.type
_entity.pdbx_description
1 polymer ?
#
loop_
_entity_poly.entity_id
_entity_poly.type
_entity_poly.pdbx_seq_one_letter_code
_entity_poly.pdbx_strand_id
1 'polypeptide(L)'
;MFGIMFKQIFITLICFSFLFLATACQAEKEVIMPDKPLEIALNMTAKDLYDANPEYKAFQEADAQPMGVTFQGYDFPTNNMGKVIFHYSDGSFNIDQVVTVLAMDKVTSEQRGLNKITVDFFFDKTDNGISDADAYQKMMFFFKELQDKGWTYAHSNSAPRLTAKDSFTFATTDEGSELYLDYSYPLTFKEWMQLNDLQLWRLIYGTEIYMDIRINRQSDPETGNRHYLISLDIFDELELIRQIIPNNYDESLTKEYSKLYGGLPEARLFFETKAIKMGLKIQQNQPDYTLPLVLKETGIDTSKFVSIDPYKITYKEFMKRSESGEDMTPYYENQPTAKPEITSQARGHCLAEQPCPKSGYWFTLAKADSRAYFKQDDTMPDYPNNNWGEVIWQFEGKKG
;
A
#
# COMPACT_ATOMS: atom_id res chain seq x y z
N MET A 1 30.63 4.03 -3.24
CA MET A 1 30.56 2.60 -2.87
C MET A 1 29.16 1.99 -3.07
N PHE A 2 28.31 2.55 -3.94
CA PHE A 2 26.89 2.13 -4.06
C PHE A 2 26.57 1.27 -5.30
N GLY A 3 27.57 0.92 -6.11
CA GLY A 3 27.35 0.27 -7.42
C GLY A 3 27.45 -1.26 -7.46
N ILE A 4 27.69 -1.94 -6.33
CA ILE A 4 27.93 -3.40 -6.30
C ILE A 4 26.92 -4.16 -5.43
N MET A 5 26.16 -3.48 -4.55
CA MET A 5 25.27 -4.18 -3.60
C MET A 5 23.84 -4.44 -4.07
N PHE A 6 23.40 -3.90 -5.22
CA PHE A 6 22.04 -4.14 -5.72
C PHE A 6 21.90 -5.39 -6.60
N LYS A 7 23.01 -6.05 -6.96
CA LYS A 7 23.00 -7.15 -7.94
C LYS A 7 22.85 -8.55 -7.34
N GLN A 8 22.52 -8.65 -6.05
CA GLN A 8 22.59 -9.94 -5.32
C GLN A 8 21.40 -10.22 -4.40
N ILE A 9 20.25 -9.56 -4.62
CA ILE A 9 19.00 -9.84 -3.88
C ILE A 9 17.87 -10.10 -4.86
N PHE A 10 18.10 -10.97 -5.83
CA PHE A 10 17.07 -11.64 -6.63
C PHE A 10 17.73 -12.89 -7.19
N ILE A 11 17.79 -13.96 -6.39
CA ILE A 11 17.94 -15.39 -6.74
C ILE A 11 18.17 -16.11 -5.40
N THR A 12 17.09 -16.33 -4.65
CA THR A 12 17.06 -17.41 -3.65
C THR A 12 15.62 -17.84 -3.42
N LEU A 13 15.09 -18.65 -4.34
CA LEU A 13 14.05 -19.68 -4.11
C LEU A 13 13.71 -20.33 -5.46
N ILE A 14 14.72 -20.94 -6.07
CA ILE A 14 14.54 -22.00 -7.06
C ILE A 14 15.31 -23.19 -6.48
N CYS A 15 14.69 -24.37 -6.53
CA CYS A 15 15.10 -25.65 -5.97
C CYS A 15 14.57 -25.93 -4.55
N PHE A 16 13.35 -26.45 -4.45
CA PHE A 16 13.09 -27.80 -3.91
C PHE A 16 11.60 -28.14 -4.01
N SER A 17 11.17 -28.70 -5.13
CA SER A 17 9.87 -29.37 -5.25
C SER A 17 9.89 -30.41 -6.38
N PHE A 18 10.90 -31.30 -6.32
CA PHE A 18 10.85 -32.57 -7.03
C PHE A 18 11.33 -33.65 -6.07
N LEU A 19 10.40 -34.22 -5.32
CA LEU A 19 10.41 -35.59 -4.79
C LEU A 19 9.29 -35.70 -3.74
N PHE A 20 8.12 -36.19 -4.15
CA PHE A 20 7.35 -37.22 -3.45
C PHE A 20 6.15 -37.60 -4.34
N LEU A 21 6.41 -38.42 -5.35
CA LEU A 21 5.39 -39.26 -5.99
C LEU A 21 5.53 -40.66 -5.38
N ALA A 22 4.65 -41.01 -4.45
CA ALA A 22 4.01 -42.33 -4.33
C ALA A 22 3.22 -42.45 -3.02
N THR A 23 2.01 -43.01 -3.15
CA THR A 23 1.03 -43.39 -2.11
C THR A 23 0.19 -42.21 -1.59
N ALA A 24 -1.13 -42.16 -1.70
CA ALA A 24 -2.14 -43.18 -1.99
C ALA A 24 -3.31 -42.56 -2.77
N CYS A 25 -3.91 -43.32 -3.70
CA CYS A 25 -5.26 -43.05 -4.17
C CYS A 25 -6.23 -43.26 -2.99
N GLN A 26 -6.40 -42.24 -2.18
CA GLN A 26 -7.63 -42.03 -1.44
C GLN A 26 -8.57 -41.39 -2.45
N ALA A 27 -9.76 -41.96 -2.65
CA ALA A 27 -10.78 -41.28 -3.44
C ALA A 27 -11.00 -39.91 -2.79
N GLU A 28 -10.52 -38.85 -3.45
CA GLU A 28 -10.73 -37.49 -3.02
C GLU A 28 -12.24 -37.33 -2.85
N LYS A 29 -12.65 -37.09 -1.61
CA LYS A 29 -14.00 -36.63 -1.34
C LYS A 29 -14.15 -35.37 -2.18
N GLU A 30 -15.08 -35.35 -3.11
CA GLU A 30 -15.37 -34.17 -3.94
C GLU A 30 -15.67 -33.01 -2.97
N VAL A 31 -14.70 -32.11 -2.81
CA VAL A 31 -14.82 -30.99 -1.88
C VAL A 31 -15.65 -29.93 -2.58
N ILE A 32 -16.88 -29.74 -2.11
CA ILE A 32 -17.82 -28.77 -2.68
C ILE A 32 -17.38 -27.38 -2.24
N MET A 33 -17.18 -26.46 -3.20
CA MET A 33 -16.87 -25.06 -2.90
C MET A 33 -18.09 -24.40 -2.23
N PRO A 34 -17.91 -23.71 -1.09
CA PRO A 34 -18.99 -22.96 -0.47
C PRO A 34 -19.54 -21.86 -1.40
N ASP A 35 -20.86 -21.67 -1.35
CA ASP A 35 -21.53 -20.59 -2.09
C ASP A 35 -21.24 -19.20 -1.51
N LYS A 36 -21.03 -19.14 -0.19
CA LYS A 36 -20.70 -17.91 0.53
C LYS A 36 -19.22 -17.59 0.32
N PRO A 37 -18.85 -16.36 -0.08
CA PRO A 37 -17.46 -15.93 -0.17
C PRO A 37 -16.71 -16.01 1.17
N LEU A 38 -15.41 -16.26 1.10
CA LEU A 38 -14.49 -16.17 2.23
C LEU A 38 -14.34 -14.70 2.65
N GLU A 39 -14.69 -14.38 3.90
CA GLU A 39 -14.56 -13.02 4.43
C GLU A 39 -13.22 -12.86 5.17
N ILE A 40 -12.43 -11.86 4.78
CA ILE A 40 -11.09 -11.62 5.33
C ILE A 40 -10.85 -10.13 5.63
N ALA A 41 -10.07 -9.84 6.68
CA ALA A 41 -9.69 -8.47 7.06
C ALA A 41 -8.37 -8.45 7.84
N LEU A 42 -7.59 -7.37 7.75
CA LEU A 42 -6.32 -7.22 8.49
C LEU A 42 -6.50 -7.19 10.02
N ASN A 43 -7.67 -6.80 10.53
CA ASN A 43 -7.94 -6.74 11.96
C ASN A 43 -8.35 -8.09 12.57
N MET A 44 -8.55 -9.13 11.76
CA MET A 44 -8.77 -10.50 12.24
C MET A 44 -7.47 -11.08 12.79
N THR A 45 -7.54 -12.02 13.73
CA THR A 45 -6.45 -12.98 13.94
C THR A 45 -6.52 -14.12 12.93
N ALA A 46 -5.42 -14.86 12.77
CA ALA A 46 -5.42 -16.20 12.18
C ALA A 46 -6.58 -17.10 12.65
N LYS A 47 -6.83 -17.09 13.97
CA LYS A 47 -7.93 -17.86 14.56
C LYS A 47 -9.29 -17.34 14.12
N ASP A 48 -9.49 -16.03 14.15
CA ASP A 48 -10.75 -15.41 13.72
C ASP A 48 -11.03 -15.67 12.24
N LEU A 49 -9.98 -15.67 11.40
CA LEU A 49 -10.08 -16.00 9.98
C LEU A 49 -10.70 -17.40 9.77
N TYR A 50 -10.23 -18.41 10.51
CA TYR A 50 -10.78 -19.77 10.43
C TYR A 50 -12.14 -19.91 11.10
N ASP A 51 -12.33 -19.30 12.27
CA ASP A 51 -13.58 -19.38 13.04
C ASP A 51 -14.74 -18.68 12.31
N ALA A 52 -14.47 -17.60 11.56
CA ALA A 52 -15.45 -16.86 10.78
C ALA A 52 -15.83 -17.57 9.47
N ASN A 53 -15.01 -18.51 9.01
CA ASN A 53 -15.17 -19.21 7.73
C ASN A 53 -15.12 -20.75 7.88
N PRO A 54 -15.94 -21.36 8.75
CA PRO A 54 -15.89 -22.79 9.05
C PRO A 54 -16.26 -23.68 7.85
N GLU A 55 -17.02 -23.17 6.89
CA GLU A 55 -17.38 -23.84 5.64
C GLU A 55 -16.16 -24.11 4.74
N TYR A 56 -15.10 -23.31 4.88
CA TYR A 56 -13.86 -23.44 4.13
C TYR A 56 -12.82 -24.36 4.78
N LYS A 57 -13.19 -25.08 5.85
CA LYS A 57 -12.27 -25.94 6.61
C LYS A 57 -11.51 -26.96 5.76
N ALA A 58 -12.11 -27.46 4.68
CA ALA A 58 -11.48 -28.44 3.80
C ALA A 58 -10.34 -27.85 2.95
N PHE A 59 -10.21 -26.52 2.90
CA PHE A 59 -9.21 -25.79 2.11
C PHE A 59 -8.16 -25.12 3.00
N GLN A 60 -8.27 -25.22 4.32
CA GLN A 60 -7.37 -24.55 5.26
C GLN A 60 -5.98 -25.19 5.24
N GLU A 61 -4.96 -24.37 5.04
CA GLU A 61 -3.54 -24.76 5.09
C GLU A 61 -2.84 -23.99 6.21
N ALA A 62 -2.08 -24.69 7.05
CA ALA A 62 -1.34 -24.07 8.14
C ALA A 62 0.10 -24.59 8.17
N ASP A 63 1.06 -23.67 8.10
CA ASP A 63 2.48 -23.98 8.15
C ASP A 63 3.17 -23.15 9.25
N ALA A 64 3.62 -23.84 10.29
CA ALA A 64 4.34 -23.23 11.40
C ALA A 64 5.82 -23.14 11.05
N GLN A 65 6.34 -21.92 10.92
CA GLN A 65 7.73 -21.66 10.56
C GLN A 65 8.62 -21.42 11.79
N PRO A 66 9.94 -21.64 11.67
CA PRO A 66 10.91 -21.24 12.68
C PRO A 66 10.78 -19.73 12.99
N MET A 67 11.18 -19.30 14.19
CA MET A 67 11.09 -17.90 14.68
C MET A 67 9.68 -17.41 15.04
N GLY A 68 8.69 -18.30 15.16
CA GLY A 68 7.37 -17.97 15.71
C GLY A 68 6.41 -17.31 14.71
N VAL A 69 6.74 -17.32 13.42
CA VAL A 69 5.82 -16.96 12.33
C VAL A 69 4.94 -18.18 12.04
N THR A 70 3.63 -18.01 11.99
CA THR A 70 2.71 -19.02 11.46
C THR A 70 2.08 -18.47 10.19
N PHE A 71 2.19 -19.23 9.10
CA PHE A 71 1.44 -18.99 7.89
C PHE A 71 0.13 -19.76 7.97
N GLN A 72 -0.98 -19.07 7.76
CA GLN A 72 -2.32 -19.64 7.77
C GLN A 72 -3.05 -19.18 6.53
N GLY A 73 -3.82 -20.05 5.91
CA GLY A 73 -4.33 -19.72 4.60
C GLY A 73 -5.32 -20.72 4.06
N TYR A 74 -5.63 -20.52 2.78
CA TYR A 74 -6.52 -21.37 2.01
C TYR A 74 -5.87 -21.68 0.67
N ASP A 75 -5.92 -22.95 0.26
CA ASP A 75 -5.55 -23.39 -1.08
C ASP A 75 -6.81 -23.91 -1.80
N PHE A 76 -7.12 -23.32 -2.94
CA PHE A 76 -8.29 -23.64 -3.74
C PHE A 76 -7.86 -24.29 -5.05
N PRO A 77 -8.51 -25.39 -5.46
CA PRO A 77 -8.15 -26.07 -6.70
C PRO A 77 -8.48 -25.17 -7.91
N THR A 78 -7.60 -25.16 -8.91
CA THR A 78 -7.74 -24.28 -10.09
C THR A 78 -8.99 -24.58 -10.93
N ASN A 79 -9.52 -25.81 -10.86
CA ASN A 79 -10.77 -26.20 -11.51
C ASN A 79 -12.04 -25.77 -10.74
N ASN A 80 -11.90 -25.28 -9.50
CA ASN A 80 -13.01 -24.86 -8.63
C ASN A 80 -12.53 -23.80 -7.62
N MET A 81 -12.23 -22.62 -8.16
CA MET A 81 -11.60 -21.50 -7.44
C MET A 81 -12.55 -20.78 -6.46
N GLY A 82 -11.96 -20.20 -5.42
CA GLY A 82 -12.64 -19.47 -4.36
C GLY A 82 -13.15 -18.09 -4.76
N LYS A 83 -13.95 -17.53 -3.85
CA LYS A 83 -14.39 -16.13 -3.85
C LYS A 83 -14.03 -15.52 -2.51
N VAL A 84 -13.52 -14.30 -2.52
CA VAL A 84 -13.07 -13.59 -1.33
C VAL A 84 -13.74 -12.23 -1.27
N ILE A 85 -14.15 -11.82 -0.07
CA ILE A 85 -14.48 -10.43 0.24
C ILE A 85 -13.39 -9.92 1.18
N PHE A 86 -12.63 -8.95 0.71
CA PHE A 86 -11.67 -8.25 1.56
C PHE A 86 -12.35 -7.04 2.20
N HIS A 87 -12.35 -7.00 3.52
CA HIS A 87 -12.88 -5.89 4.32
C HIS A 87 -11.74 -5.01 4.83
N TYR A 88 -11.96 -3.69 4.75
CA TYR A 88 -11.12 -2.65 5.34
C TYR A 88 -12.02 -1.64 6.07
N SER A 89 -11.42 -0.64 6.72
CA SER A 89 -12.02 0.26 7.71
C SER A 89 -13.52 0.56 7.55
N ASP A 90 -13.93 1.06 6.39
CA ASP A 90 -15.29 1.49 6.07
C ASP A 90 -15.77 0.95 4.72
N GLY A 91 -15.12 -0.09 4.18
CA GLY A 91 -15.44 -0.62 2.87
C GLY A 91 -15.00 -2.06 2.63
N SER A 92 -15.32 -2.55 1.45
CA SER A 92 -14.90 -3.87 0.98
C SER A 92 -14.85 -3.93 -0.55
N PHE A 93 -14.15 -4.94 -1.07
CA PHE A 93 -14.22 -5.33 -2.47
C PHE A 93 -14.19 -6.85 -2.62
N ASN A 94 -14.73 -7.35 -3.73
CA ASN A 94 -14.82 -8.77 -4.01
C ASN A 94 -13.70 -9.20 -4.96
N ILE A 95 -13.22 -10.42 -4.77
CA ILE A 95 -12.24 -11.07 -5.63
C ILE A 95 -12.81 -12.45 -5.98
N ASP A 96 -13.07 -12.68 -7.25
CA ASP A 96 -13.46 -14.00 -7.75
C ASP A 96 -12.22 -14.74 -8.26
N GLN A 97 -12.35 -16.07 -8.41
CA GLN A 97 -11.31 -16.92 -9.02
C GLN A 97 -10.00 -16.93 -8.22
N VAL A 98 -10.15 -16.94 -6.90
CA VAL A 98 -9.05 -17.00 -5.95
C VAL A 98 -8.51 -18.42 -5.89
N VAL A 99 -7.19 -18.55 -6.01
CA VAL A 99 -6.49 -19.83 -5.90
C VAL A 99 -5.78 -19.97 -4.57
N THR A 100 -5.25 -18.89 -4.01
CA THR A 100 -4.61 -18.93 -2.70
C THR A 100 -4.99 -17.71 -1.87
N VAL A 101 -5.09 -17.93 -0.56
CA VAL A 101 -5.08 -16.87 0.45
C VAL A 101 -4.02 -17.24 1.47
N LEU A 102 -3.04 -16.36 1.69
CA LEU A 102 -2.01 -16.53 2.70
C LEU A 102 -2.07 -15.38 3.69
N ALA A 103 -2.25 -15.68 4.96
CA ALA A 103 -2.32 -14.74 6.06
C ALA A 103 -1.15 -14.98 7.02
N MET A 104 -0.44 -13.90 7.34
CA MET A 104 0.70 -13.91 8.25
C MET A 104 0.34 -13.20 9.55
N ASP A 105 0.57 -13.87 10.69
CA ASP A 105 0.31 -13.30 12.01
C ASP A 105 1.34 -12.24 12.46
N LYS A 106 0.91 -11.33 13.34
CA LYS A 106 1.80 -10.41 14.08
C LYS A 106 2.52 -11.17 15.20
N VAL A 107 3.81 -11.48 14.99
CA VAL A 107 4.60 -12.35 15.89
C VAL A 107 4.90 -11.74 17.28
N THR A 108 4.97 -10.40 17.42
CA THR A 108 5.63 -9.78 18.59
C THR A 108 4.91 -8.61 19.25
N SER A 109 3.67 -8.26 18.89
CA SER A 109 2.96 -7.17 19.58
C SER A 109 1.63 -7.64 20.17
N GLU A 110 1.22 -7.03 21.27
CA GLU A 110 -0.08 -7.24 21.91
C GLU A 110 -1.29 -6.88 21.00
N GLN A 111 -1.05 -6.55 19.72
CA GLN A 111 -2.08 -6.34 18.71
C GLN A 111 -2.39 -7.64 17.98
N ARG A 112 -3.53 -8.22 18.38
CA ARG A 112 -4.12 -9.46 17.91
C ARG A 112 -4.71 -9.33 16.49
N GLY A 113 -3.90 -9.04 15.48
CA GLY A 113 -4.35 -8.91 14.09
C GLY A 113 -3.38 -9.53 13.08
N LEU A 114 -3.85 -9.76 11.85
CA LEU A 114 -3.03 -10.19 10.72
C LEU A 114 -2.11 -9.04 10.29
N ASN A 115 -0.88 -9.40 9.93
CA ASN A 115 0.17 -8.47 9.54
C ASN A 115 0.16 -8.21 8.02
N LYS A 116 -0.02 -9.30 7.26
CA LYS A 116 -0.08 -9.30 5.80
C LYS A 116 -1.06 -10.38 5.35
N ILE A 117 -1.83 -10.06 4.32
CA ILE A 117 -2.69 -10.98 3.60
C ILE A 117 -2.26 -10.95 2.13
N THR A 118 -1.91 -12.10 1.58
CA THR A 118 -1.68 -12.29 0.14
C THR A 118 -2.88 -13.04 -0.44
N VAL A 119 -3.45 -12.52 -1.52
CA VAL A 119 -4.51 -13.18 -2.29
C VAL A 119 -4.04 -13.35 -3.72
N ASP A 120 -3.89 -14.60 -4.18
CA ASP A 120 -3.58 -14.90 -5.57
C ASP A 120 -4.85 -15.34 -6.30
N PHE A 121 -5.08 -14.76 -7.48
CA PHE A 121 -6.27 -15.04 -8.26
C PHE A 121 -6.01 -14.92 -9.77
N PHE A 122 -6.89 -15.55 -10.55
CA PHE A 122 -6.90 -15.48 -12.00
C PHE A 122 -8.05 -14.61 -12.51
N PHE A 123 -7.94 -14.13 -13.75
CA PHE A 123 -9.03 -13.42 -14.41
C PHE A 123 -9.95 -14.34 -15.24
N ASP A 124 -9.46 -15.51 -15.62
CA ASP A 124 -10.14 -16.60 -16.32
C ASP A 124 -10.66 -17.70 -15.39
N LYS A 125 -11.88 -18.18 -15.69
CA LYS A 125 -12.54 -19.25 -14.92
C LYS A 125 -12.07 -20.66 -15.27
N THR A 126 -11.17 -20.79 -16.24
CA THR A 126 -10.80 -22.06 -16.86
C THR A 126 -9.30 -22.11 -17.04
N ASP A 127 -8.70 -23.29 -16.96
CA ASP A 127 -7.25 -23.49 -17.18
C ASP A 127 -6.79 -23.20 -18.63
N ASN A 128 -7.65 -22.67 -19.50
CA ASN A 128 -7.33 -22.37 -20.90
C ASN A 128 -6.74 -20.97 -21.12
N GLY A 129 -6.56 -20.17 -20.06
CA GLY A 129 -6.04 -18.82 -20.20
C GLY A 129 -7.08 -17.79 -20.65
N ILE A 130 -6.61 -16.57 -20.89
CA ILE A 130 -7.40 -15.40 -21.29
C ILE A 130 -6.69 -14.65 -22.42
N SER A 131 -7.45 -13.94 -23.26
CA SER A 131 -6.84 -13.03 -24.24
C SER A 131 -6.21 -11.81 -23.56
N ASP A 132 -5.12 -11.27 -24.10
CA ASP A 132 -4.50 -10.04 -23.56
C ASP A 132 -5.51 -8.88 -23.49
N ALA A 133 -6.43 -8.81 -24.47
CA ALA A 133 -7.45 -7.76 -24.54
C ALA A 133 -8.49 -7.89 -23.42
N ASP A 134 -8.97 -9.10 -23.13
CA ASP A 134 -9.92 -9.33 -22.04
C ASP A 134 -9.26 -9.15 -20.67
N ALA A 135 -8.01 -9.60 -20.51
CA ALA A 135 -7.22 -9.38 -19.30
C ALA A 135 -7.01 -7.88 -19.03
N TYR A 136 -6.68 -7.11 -20.08
CA TYR A 136 -6.59 -5.66 -20.00
C TYR A 136 -7.91 -5.02 -19.55
N GLN A 137 -9.05 -5.39 -20.15
CA GLN A 137 -10.36 -4.83 -19.76
C GLN A 137 -10.68 -5.14 -18.30
N LYS A 138 -10.43 -6.37 -17.84
CA LYS A 138 -10.64 -6.78 -16.44
C LYS A 138 -9.76 -6.01 -15.48
N MET A 139 -8.47 -5.83 -15.81
CA MET A 139 -7.56 -5.05 -14.96
C MET A 139 -7.98 -3.57 -14.89
N MET A 140 -8.35 -2.96 -16.02
CA MET A 140 -8.81 -1.56 -16.02
C MET A 140 -10.11 -1.38 -15.23
N PHE A 141 -11.03 -2.35 -15.29
CA PHE A 141 -12.24 -2.36 -14.45
C PHE A 141 -11.90 -2.49 -12.97
N PHE A 142 -10.97 -3.38 -12.60
CA PHE A 142 -10.54 -3.58 -11.23
C PHE A 142 -9.88 -2.32 -10.65
N PHE A 143 -8.98 -1.67 -11.40
CA PHE A 143 -8.40 -0.39 -11.01
C PHE A 143 -9.46 0.71 -10.84
N LYS A 144 -10.45 0.76 -11.73
CA LYS A 144 -11.54 1.72 -11.61
C LYS A 144 -12.37 1.49 -10.35
N GLU A 145 -12.67 0.24 -10.02
CA GLU A 145 -13.38 -0.13 -8.80
C GLU A 145 -12.61 0.30 -7.55
N LEU A 146 -11.31 0.02 -7.48
CA LEU A 146 -10.46 0.44 -6.36
C LEU A 146 -10.42 1.96 -6.23
N GLN A 147 -10.26 2.68 -7.33
CA GLN A 147 -10.28 4.15 -7.34
C GLN A 147 -11.62 4.72 -6.86
N ASP A 148 -12.75 4.15 -7.32
CA ASP A 148 -14.10 4.57 -6.90
C ASP A 148 -14.36 4.30 -5.42
N LYS A 149 -13.69 3.29 -4.87
CA LYS A 149 -13.72 2.96 -3.45
C LYS A 149 -12.77 3.81 -2.60
N GLY A 150 -11.97 4.70 -3.20
CA GLY A 150 -11.11 5.64 -2.48
C GLY A 150 -9.66 5.18 -2.30
N TRP A 151 -9.24 4.09 -2.95
CA TRP A 151 -7.83 3.73 -3.00
C TRP A 151 -7.07 4.78 -3.83
N THR A 152 -5.82 5.05 -3.45
CA THR A 152 -4.97 6.03 -4.14
C THR A 152 -3.58 5.47 -4.38
N TYR A 153 -2.82 6.06 -5.30
CA TYR A 153 -1.45 5.65 -5.56
C TYR A 153 -0.60 5.96 -4.33
N ALA A 154 0.08 4.94 -3.78
CA ALA A 154 1.03 5.16 -2.70
C ALA A 154 2.39 5.49 -3.29
N HIS A 155 2.61 6.80 -3.51
CA HIS A 155 3.87 7.32 -3.98
C HIS A 155 5.00 7.00 -3.01
N SER A 156 6.07 6.35 -3.50
CA SER A 156 7.24 6.06 -2.67
C SER A 156 8.09 7.30 -2.46
N ASN A 157 8.62 7.45 -1.25
CA ASN A 157 9.52 8.54 -0.87
C ASN A 157 10.87 8.52 -1.61
N SER A 158 11.21 7.39 -2.23
CA SER A 158 12.40 7.23 -3.07
C SER A 158 12.10 7.26 -4.58
N ALA A 159 10.84 7.16 -5.02
CA ALA A 159 10.48 7.17 -6.44
C ALA A 159 10.50 8.60 -7.01
N PRO A 160 10.77 8.85 -8.30
CA PRO A 160 10.79 10.21 -8.85
C PRO A 160 9.39 10.86 -8.88
N ARG A 161 9.29 12.18 -8.66
CA ARG A 161 8.00 12.91 -8.72
C ARG A 161 7.55 13.12 -10.16
N LEU A 162 6.86 12.13 -10.70
CA LEU A 162 6.40 12.11 -12.09
C LEU A 162 4.88 12.31 -12.16
N THR A 163 4.39 12.82 -13.28
CA THR A 163 2.96 12.72 -13.59
C THR A 163 2.58 11.23 -13.72
N ALA A 164 1.30 10.89 -13.54
CA ALA A 164 0.84 9.50 -13.73
C ALA A 164 1.28 8.93 -15.11
N LYS A 165 1.20 9.73 -16.17
CA LYS A 165 1.67 9.37 -17.52
C LYS A 165 3.19 9.18 -17.62
N ASP A 166 3.96 10.09 -17.01
CA ASP A 166 5.42 9.99 -17.03
C ASP A 166 5.90 8.80 -16.17
N SER A 167 5.14 8.42 -15.13
CA SER A 167 5.41 7.22 -14.35
C SER A 167 5.38 5.96 -15.21
N PHE A 168 4.41 5.83 -16.13
CA PHE A 168 4.39 4.74 -17.11
C PHE A 168 5.63 4.76 -18.00
N THR A 169 5.95 5.93 -18.57
CA THR A 169 7.12 6.09 -19.45
C THR A 169 8.41 5.69 -18.75
N PHE A 170 8.54 6.00 -17.45
CA PHE A 170 9.70 5.64 -16.65
C PHE A 170 9.72 4.16 -16.27
N ALA A 171 8.59 3.62 -15.80
CA ALA A 171 8.46 2.24 -15.33
C ALA A 171 8.65 1.20 -16.45
N THR A 172 8.36 1.55 -17.71
CA THR A 172 8.61 0.66 -18.87
C THR A 172 10.06 0.66 -19.36
N THR A 173 10.99 1.25 -18.61
CA THR A 173 12.43 1.22 -18.92
C THR A 173 13.20 0.44 -17.88
N ASP A 174 14.37 -0.09 -18.25
CA ASP A 174 15.31 -0.75 -17.33
C ASP A 174 15.65 0.13 -16.11
N GLU A 175 15.56 1.45 -16.25
CA GLU A 175 15.90 2.41 -15.21
C GLU A 175 14.80 2.56 -14.13
N GLY A 176 13.57 2.16 -14.45
CA GLY A 176 12.39 2.33 -13.60
C GLY A 176 11.55 1.06 -13.41
N SER A 177 11.94 -0.08 -13.99
CA SER A 177 11.18 -1.33 -13.96
C SER A 177 10.94 -1.91 -12.57
N GLU A 178 11.74 -1.50 -11.58
CA GLU A 178 11.60 -1.89 -10.17
C GLU A 178 10.64 -0.96 -9.40
N LEU A 179 10.19 0.14 -10.00
CA LEU A 179 9.31 1.11 -9.33
C LEU A 179 7.83 0.83 -9.60
N TYR A 180 7.00 1.20 -8.63
CA TYR A 180 5.56 1.11 -8.73
C TYR A 180 4.99 2.14 -9.71
N LEU A 181 4.22 1.64 -10.67
CA LEU A 181 3.51 2.48 -11.63
C LEU A 181 2.31 3.18 -10.96
N ASP A 182 2.03 4.42 -11.34
CA ASP A 182 0.82 5.13 -10.88
C ASP A 182 -0.40 4.59 -11.63
N TYR A 183 -1.21 3.79 -10.93
CA TYR A 183 -2.38 3.11 -11.50
C TYR A 183 -3.50 4.07 -11.93
N SER A 184 -3.43 5.35 -11.53
CA SER A 184 -4.38 6.38 -11.99
C SER A 184 -4.16 6.78 -13.45
N TYR A 185 -3.04 6.38 -14.07
CA TYR A 185 -2.83 6.54 -15.50
C TYR A 185 -3.68 5.52 -16.28
N PRO A 186 -4.69 5.96 -17.08
CA PRO A 186 -5.56 5.06 -17.82
C PRO A 186 -4.80 4.50 -19.03
N LEU A 187 -4.05 3.42 -18.83
CA LEU A 187 -3.29 2.75 -19.88
C LEU A 187 -4.20 2.40 -21.05
N THR A 188 -3.75 2.67 -22.28
CA THR A 188 -4.34 2.07 -23.46
C THR A 188 -3.95 0.59 -23.56
N PHE A 189 -4.70 -0.21 -24.33
CA PHE A 189 -4.30 -1.60 -24.59
C PHE A 189 -2.88 -1.71 -25.19
N LYS A 190 -2.49 -0.75 -26.04
CA LYS A 190 -1.14 -0.71 -26.62
C LYS A 190 -0.04 -0.47 -25.57
N GLU A 191 -0.33 0.38 -24.58
CA GLU A 191 0.60 0.66 -23.47
C GLU A 191 0.65 -0.50 -22.47
N TRP A 192 -0.50 -1.13 -22.19
CA TRP A 192 -0.57 -2.37 -21.42
C TRP A 192 0.35 -3.46 -21.96
N MET A 193 0.38 -3.63 -23.29
CA MET A 193 1.26 -4.62 -23.93
C MET A 193 2.75 -4.28 -23.87
N GLN A 194 3.13 -3.08 -23.45
CA GLN A 194 4.53 -2.68 -23.22
C GLN A 194 5.00 -2.96 -21.79
N LEU A 195 4.08 -3.30 -20.87
CA LEU A 195 4.44 -3.65 -19.51
C LEU A 195 5.24 -4.97 -19.49
N ASN A 196 6.14 -5.05 -18.52
CA ASN A 196 6.86 -6.28 -18.21
C ASN A 196 5.88 -7.39 -17.81
N ASP A 197 6.27 -8.63 -18.06
CA ASP A 197 5.49 -9.80 -17.62
C ASP A 197 5.29 -9.82 -16.10
N LEU A 198 6.25 -9.24 -15.37
CA LEU A 198 6.15 -8.93 -13.95
C LEU A 198 5.99 -7.42 -13.75
N GLN A 199 4.78 -6.96 -13.44
CA GLN A 199 4.50 -5.54 -13.19
C GLN A 199 3.92 -5.33 -11.79
N LEU A 200 4.29 -4.20 -11.18
CA LEU A 200 3.93 -3.84 -9.80
C LEU A 200 3.22 -2.48 -9.74
N TRP A 201 2.23 -2.40 -8.84
CA TRP A 201 1.58 -1.18 -8.38
C TRP A 201 1.50 -1.19 -6.86
N ARG A 202 1.54 -0.02 -6.25
CA ARG A 202 1.34 0.15 -4.80
C ARG A 202 0.27 1.19 -4.56
N LEU A 203 -0.75 0.78 -3.80
CA LEU A 203 -1.90 1.58 -3.46
C LEU A 203 -1.96 1.78 -1.94
N ILE A 204 -2.63 2.85 -1.53
CA ILE A 204 -2.93 3.13 -0.12
C ILE A 204 -4.40 3.51 0.02
N TYR A 205 -5.00 3.02 1.11
CA TYR A 205 -6.31 3.42 1.58
C TYR A 205 -6.18 4.20 2.89
N GLY A 206 -6.72 5.42 2.91
CA GLY A 206 -6.52 6.34 4.02
C GLY A 206 -5.03 6.62 4.26
N THR A 207 -4.54 6.27 5.45
CA THR A 207 -3.12 6.47 5.83
C THR A 207 -2.44 5.21 6.35
N GLU A 208 -3.16 4.08 6.41
CA GLU A 208 -2.77 2.94 7.26
C GLU A 208 -2.73 1.60 6.52
N ILE A 209 -3.50 1.45 5.43
CA ILE A 209 -3.63 0.18 4.70
C ILE A 209 -3.00 0.33 3.33
N TYR A 210 -2.04 -0.54 3.03
CA TYR A 210 -1.33 -0.60 1.77
C TYR A 210 -1.72 -1.86 1.00
N MET A 211 -1.67 -1.77 -0.32
CA MET A 211 -1.87 -2.90 -1.22
C MET A 211 -0.84 -2.86 -2.34
N ASP A 212 -0.02 -3.90 -2.42
CA ASP A 212 0.80 -4.16 -3.60
C ASP A 212 0.02 -5.07 -4.54
N ILE A 213 -0.16 -4.61 -5.78
CA ILE A 213 -0.75 -5.40 -6.86
C ILE A 213 0.39 -5.85 -7.75
N ARG A 214 0.52 -7.16 -7.94
CA ARG A 214 1.50 -7.76 -8.84
C ARG A 214 0.77 -8.54 -9.91
N ILE A 215 1.20 -8.38 -11.15
CA ILE A 215 0.79 -9.25 -12.24
C ILE A 215 1.99 -10.09 -12.67
N ASN A 216 1.75 -11.37 -12.88
CA ASN A 216 2.66 -12.29 -13.54
C ASN A 216 1.97 -12.85 -14.79
N ARG A 217 2.38 -12.37 -15.97
CA ARG A 217 1.92 -12.82 -17.27
C ARG A 217 2.81 -13.95 -17.76
N GLN A 218 2.22 -15.11 -18.06
CA GLN A 218 2.91 -16.24 -18.65
C GLN A 218 2.23 -16.70 -19.93
N SER A 219 2.99 -17.34 -20.81
CA SER A 219 2.48 -18.04 -21.98
C SER A 219 2.63 -19.52 -21.79
N ASP A 220 1.55 -20.26 -22.06
CA ASP A 220 1.63 -21.69 -22.26
C ASP A 220 2.46 -21.96 -23.54
N PRO A 221 3.58 -22.72 -23.44
CA PRO A 221 4.44 -22.99 -24.58
C PRO A 221 3.82 -23.95 -25.60
N GLU A 222 2.84 -24.77 -25.22
CA GLU A 222 2.17 -25.75 -26.08
C GLU A 222 0.97 -25.13 -26.81
N THR A 223 0.13 -24.40 -26.08
CA THR A 223 -1.12 -23.83 -26.63
C THR A 223 -0.95 -22.39 -27.11
N GLY A 224 0.07 -21.68 -26.62
CA GLY A 224 0.25 -20.24 -26.84
C GLY A 224 -0.71 -19.36 -26.03
N ASN A 225 -1.58 -19.96 -25.20
CA ASN A 225 -2.53 -19.22 -24.37
C ASN A 225 -1.81 -18.40 -23.31
N ARG A 226 -2.43 -17.28 -22.91
CA ARG A 226 -1.88 -16.37 -21.89
C ARG A 226 -2.56 -16.62 -20.54
N HIS A 227 -1.76 -16.70 -19.50
CA HIS A 227 -2.21 -16.78 -18.12
C HIS A 227 -1.76 -15.54 -17.35
N TYR A 228 -2.69 -14.98 -16.57
CA TYR A 228 -2.45 -13.79 -15.75
C TYR A 228 -2.71 -14.15 -14.30
N LEU A 229 -1.64 -14.41 -13.54
CA LEU A 229 -1.74 -14.51 -12.09
C LEU A 229 -1.65 -13.11 -11.50
N ILE A 230 -2.64 -12.73 -10.70
CA ILE A 230 -2.65 -11.46 -9.99
C ILE A 230 -2.52 -11.76 -8.50
N SER A 231 -1.54 -11.12 -7.86
CA SER A 231 -1.33 -11.18 -6.41
C SER A 231 -1.67 -9.84 -5.79
N LEU A 232 -2.53 -9.85 -4.76
CA LEU A 232 -2.76 -8.70 -3.88
C LEU A 232 -2.07 -8.96 -2.56
N ASP A 233 -1.04 -8.18 -2.27
CA ASP A 233 -0.38 -8.15 -0.96
C ASP A 233 -0.96 -6.97 -0.19
N ILE A 234 -1.82 -7.25 0.79
CA ILE A 234 -2.50 -6.25 1.61
C ILE A 234 -1.89 -6.25 3.00
N PHE A 235 -1.46 -5.08 3.49
CA PHE A 235 -0.67 -4.97 4.71
C PHE A 235 -0.77 -3.60 5.36
N ASP A 236 -0.33 -3.49 6.62
CA ASP A 236 -0.31 -2.23 7.37
C ASP A 236 1.02 -1.48 7.25
N GLU A 237 1.07 -0.29 7.83
CA GLU A 237 2.27 0.56 7.82
C GLU A 237 3.50 -0.10 8.47
N LEU A 238 3.32 -0.97 9.48
CA LEU A 238 4.43 -1.63 10.15
C LEU A 238 5.08 -2.66 9.22
N GLU A 239 4.26 -3.40 8.48
CA GLU A 239 4.77 -4.33 7.47
C GLU A 239 5.41 -3.59 6.28
N LEU A 240 4.88 -2.43 5.90
CA LEU A 240 5.53 -1.58 4.90
C LEU A 240 6.96 -1.21 5.35
N ILE A 241 7.12 -0.81 6.61
CA ILE A 241 8.43 -0.49 7.20
C ILE A 241 9.33 -1.73 7.19
N ARG A 242 8.80 -2.91 7.55
CA ARG A 242 9.56 -4.17 7.53
C ARG A 242 10.07 -4.53 6.14
N GLN A 243 9.30 -4.29 5.08
CA GLN A 243 9.73 -4.54 3.71
C GLN A 243 10.90 -3.64 3.27
N ILE A 244 11.08 -2.49 3.93
CA ILE A 244 12.13 -1.51 3.59
C ILE A 244 13.42 -1.77 4.38
N ILE A 245 13.31 -2.25 5.61
CA ILE A 245 14.46 -2.50 6.50
C ILE A 245 15.05 -3.88 6.22
N PRO A 246 16.39 -4.03 6.13
CA PRO A 246 17.03 -5.34 6.04
C PRO A 246 16.65 -6.25 7.21
N ASN A 247 16.46 -7.55 6.96
CA ASN A 247 15.99 -8.53 7.95
C ASN A 247 16.88 -8.74 9.20
N ASN A 248 18.02 -8.06 9.32
CA ASN A 248 18.94 -8.17 10.45
C ASN A 248 19.08 -6.81 11.13
N TYR A 249 18.28 -6.60 12.18
CA TYR A 249 18.27 -5.35 12.94
C TYR A 249 18.13 -5.61 14.44
N ASP A 250 18.77 -4.75 15.24
CA ASP A 250 18.88 -4.90 16.70
C ASP A 250 17.91 -3.99 17.48
N GLU A 251 17.36 -2.95 16.83
CA GLU A 251 16.44 -2.00 17.45
C GLU A 251 14.98 -2.22 17.00
N SER A 252 14.05 -1.39 17.48
CA SER A 252 12.68 -1.45 16.97
C SER A 252 12.64 -1.08 15.48
N LEU A 253 11.73 -1.71 14.72
CA LEU A 253 11.51 -1.44 13.29
C LEU A 253 11.42 0.07 13.02
N THR A 254 10.70 0.82 13.83
CA THR A 254 10.53 2.26 13.63
C THR A 254 11.82 3.06 13.83
N LYS A 255 12.69 2.63 14.75
CA LYS A 255 13.98 3.28 14.99
C LYS A 255 14.99 2.96 13.88
N GLU A 256 14.93 1.75 13.32
CA GLU A 256 15.74 1.40 12.15
C GLU A 256 15.28 2.15 10.90
N TYR A 257 13.97 2.30 10.72
CA TYR A 257 13.43 3.09 9.61
C TYR A 257 13.88 4.56 9.67
N SER A 258 13.87 5.17 10.87
CA SER A 258 14.25 6.58 11.01
C SER A 258 15.70 6.85 10.63
N LYS A 259 16.60 5.86 10.77
CA LYS A 259 18.00 5.94 10.27
C LYS A 259 18.07 5.98 8.75
N LEU A 260 17.17 5.29 8.05
CA LEU A 260 17.11 5.27 6.59
C LEU A 260 16.48 6.53 6.00
N TYR A 261 15.70 7.28 6.80
CA TYR A 261 14.92 8.42 6.33
C TYR A 261 15.77 9.48 5.62
N GLY A 262 16.97 9.76 6.14
CA GLY A 262 17.91 10.71 5.51
C GLY A 262 18.44 10.27 4.15
N GLY A 263 18.42 8.96 3.84
CA GLY A 263 18.88 8.40 2.56
C GLY A 263 17.79 8.31 1.49
N LEU A 264 16.51 8.40 1.85
CA LEU A 264 15.41 8.37 0.87
C LEU A 264 15.48 9.52 -0.16
N PRO A 265 15.82 10.77 0.23
CA PRO A 265 16.05 11.86 -0.73
C PRO A 265 17.19 11.59 -1.71
N GLU A 266 18.26 10.90 -1.29
CA GLU A 266 19.38 10.55 -2.18
C GLU A 266 18.91 9.55 -3.25
N ALA A 267 18.17 8.52 -2.85
CA ALA A 267 17.56 7.56 -3.77
C ALA A 267 16.59 8.26 -4.74
N ARG A 268 15.75 9.18 -4.24
CA ARG A 268 14.87 10.01 -5.08
C ARG A 268 15.66 10.80 -6.12
N LEU A 269 16.71 11.52 -5.72
CA LEU A 269 17.53 12.31 -6.63
C LEU A 269 18.15 11.45 -7.74
N PHE A 270 18.56 10.23 -7.41
CA PHE A 270 19.06 9.27 -8.39
C PHE A 270 18.02 8.94 -9.47
N PHE A 271 16.79 8.61 -9.08
CA PHE A 271 15.74 8.32 -10.05
C PHE A 271 15.24 9.57 -10.80
N GLU A 272 15.12 10.72 -10.13
CA GLU A 272 14.75 11.98 -10.79
C GLU A 272 15.79 12.39 -11.84
N THR A 273 17.08 12.16 -11.57
CA THR A 273 18.15 12.38 -12.55
C THR A 273 17.99 11.51 -13.79
N LYS A 274 17.64 10.22 -13.61
CA LYS A 274 17.36 9.32 -14.74
C LYS A 274 16.17 9.80 -15.55
N ALA A 275 15.08 10.16 -14.88
CA ALA A 275 13.88 10.69 -15.52
C ALA A 275 14.17 11.99 -16.31
N ILE A 276 14.94 12.92 -15.75
CA ILE A 276 15.35 14.16 -16.42
C ILE A 276 16.20 13.87 -17.67
N LYS A 277 17.13 12.91 -17.62
CA LYS A 277 17.93 12.50 -18.78
C LYS A 277 17.07 11.94 -19.91
N MET A 278 15.91 11.37 -19.58
CA MET A 278 14.89 10.91 -20.54
C MET A 278 13.98 12.04 -21.04
N GLY A 279 14.16 13.28 -20.55
CA GLY A 279 13.33 14.44 -20.90
C GLY A 279 12.03 14.54 -20.10
N LEU A 280 11.86 13.76 -19.04
CA LEU A 280 10.67 13.81 -18.18
C LEU A 280 10.74 15.00 -17.23
N LYS A 281 9.57 15.52 -16.84
CA LYS A 281 9.44 16.67 -15.95
C LYS A 281 9.19 16.21 -14.52
N ILE A 282 9.96 16.76 -13.59
CA ILE A 282 9.79 16.51 -12.16
C ILE A 282 8.78 17.48 -11.58
N GLN A 283 7.77 16.96 -10.89
CA GLN A 283 6.78 17.74 -10.15
C GLN A 283 7.36 18.18 -8.80
N GLN A 284 8.24 19.18 -8.82
CA GLN A 284 8.96 19.64 -7.61
C GLN A 284 8.05 20.10 -6.46
N ASN A 285 6.81 20.51 -6.77
CA ASN A 285 5.82 20.95 -5.79
C ASN A 285 4.98 19.80 -5.21
N GLN A 286 5.17 18.56 -5.66
CA GLN A 286 4.50 17.40 -5.08
C GLN A 286 5.07 17.15 -3.67
N PRO A 287 4.23 17.16 -2.62
CA PRO A 287 4.70 16.88 -1.27
C PRO A 287 5.13 15.41 -1.14
N ASP A 288 6.12 15.16 -0.28
CA ASP A 288 6.48 13.80 0.11
C ASP A 288 5.52 13.32 1.20
N TYR A 289 4.97 12.12 1.03
CA TYR A 289 4.08 11.53 2.01
C TYR A 289 4.91 10.88 3.11
N THR A 290 4.96 11.49 4.29
CA THR A 290 5.61 10.85 5.43
C THR A 290 4.68 9.83 6.09
N LEU A 291 5.24 8.65 6.33
CA LEU A 291 4.64 7.57 7.09
C LEU A 291 4.22 8.06 8.49
N PRO A 292 2.94 7.91 8.90
CA PRO A 292 2.45 8.36 10.21
C PRO A 292 3.30 7.92 11.43
N LEU A 293 3.81 6.69 11.43
CA LEU A 293 4.69 6.17 12.48
C LEU A 293 6.01 6.95 12.56
N VAL A 294 6.54 7.38 11.41
CA VAL A 294 7.77 8.17 11.34
C VAL A 294 7.53 9.58 11.86
N LEU A 295 6.41 10.20 11.48
CA LEU A 295 6.01 11.48 12.06
C LEU A 295 5.89 11.38 13.59
N LYS A 296 5.30 10.30 14.10
CA LYS A 296 5.13 10.09 15.54
C LYS A 296 6.48 9.97 16.28
N GLU A 297 7.42 9.19 15.74
CA GLU A 297 8.73 8.97 16.39
C GLU A 297 9.70 10.14 16.22
N THR A 298 9.68 10.81 15.06
CA THR A 298 10.66 11.86 14.71
C THR A 298 10.15 13.27 14.94
N GLY A 299 8.82 13.46 14.99
CA GLY A 299 8.19 14.78 15.01
C GLY A 299 8.27 15.55 13.68
N ILE A 300 8.79 14.93 12.61
CA ILE A 300 9.01 15.57 11.31
C ILE A 300 7.75 15.37 10.43
N ASP A 301 7.00 16.45 10.17
CA ASP A 301 5.84 16.45 9.27
C ASP A 301 6.26 16.74 7.84
N THR A 302 6.64 15.68 7.13
CA THR A 302 7.26 15.76 5.81
C THR A 302 6.32 16.22 4.69
N SER A 303 5.01 16.22 4.94
CA SER A 303 4.01 16.82 4.06
C SER A 303 4.12 18.35 3.94
N LYS A 304 4.78 18.99 4.93
CA LYS A 304 5.03 20.44 4.97
C LYS A 304 6.37 20.84 4.38
N PHE A 305 7.17 19.88 3.94
CA PHE A 305 8.46 20.14 3.32
C PHE A 305 8.21 20.22 1.81
N VAL A 306 8.32 21.43 1.27
CA VAL A 306 8.56 21.58 -0.15
C VAL A 306 9.94 21.00 -0.37
N SER A 307 10.04 19.81 -0.95
CA SER A 307 11.30 19.24 -1.41
C SER A 307 11.78 20.05 -2.61
N ILE A 308 12.28 21.26 -2.33
CA ILE A 308 13.35 21.85 -3.11
C ILE A 308 14.45 20.81 -3.02
N ASP A 309 14.87 20.25 -4.16
CA ASP A 309 16.05 19.37 -4.25
C ASP A 309 17.04 19.77 -3.14
N PRO A 310 17.20 18.97 -2.07
CA PRO A 310 17.87 19.42 -0.85
C PRO A 310 19.34 19.76 -1.11
N TYR A 311 19.85 19.40 -2.29
CA TYR A 311 21.19 19.70 -2.74
C TYR A 311 21.23 20.74 -3.86
N LYS A 312 20.12 20.95 -4.61
CA LYS A 312 20.02 21.83 -5.79
C LYS A 312 21.15 21.58 -6.82
N ILE A 313 21.66 20.35 -6.90
CA ILE A 313 22.83 19.97 -7.71
C ILE A 313 22.62 18.61 -8.37
N THR A 314 23.31 18.40 -9.50
CA THR A 314 23.26 17.12 -10.22
C THR A 314 23.90 15.98 -9.40
N TYR A 315 23.49 14.72 -9.63
CA TYR A 315 24.14 13.55 -9.00
C TYR A 315 25.67 13.50 -9.19
N LYS A 316 26.17 13.92 -10.37
CA LYS A 316 27.63 13.97 -10.61
C LYS A 316 28.32 14.98 -9.69
N GLU A 317 27.67 16.11 -9.43
CA GLU A 317 28.16 17.14 -8.52
C GLU A 317 27.99 16.70 -7.06
N PHE A 318 26.87 16.04 -6.72
CA PHE A 318 26.66 15.42 -5.41
C PHE A 318 27.77 14.41 -5.10
N MET A 319 28.03 13.46 -6.01
CA MET A 319 29.09 12.46 -5.86
C MET A 319 30.46 13.11 -5.74
N LYS A 320 30.76 14.13 -6.56
CA LYS A 320 32.02 14.86 -6.49
C LYS A 320 32.21 15.56 -5.14
N ARG A 321 31.17 16.21 -4.62
CA ARG A 321 31.18 16.90 -3.32
C ARG A 321 31.28 15.93 -2.15
N SER A 322 30.52 14.85 -2.20
CA SER A 322 30.58 13.73 -1.26
C SER A 322 31.99 13.11 -1.23
N GLU A 323 32.58 12.83 -2.39
CA GLU A 323 33.93 12.28 -2.53
C GLU A 323 35.02 13.26 -2.08
N SER A 324 34.76 14.57 -2.14
CA SER A 324 35.63 15.59 -1.53
C SER A 324 35.44 15.76 -0.02
N GLY A 325 34.53 14.98 0.60
CA GLY A 325 34.26 15.02 2.04
C GLY A 325 33.37 16.18 2.47
N GLU A 326 32.61 16.80 1.56
CA GLU A 326 31.60 17.78 1.92
C GLU A 326 30.42 17.10 2.66
N ASP A 327 29.84 17.79 3.63
CA ASP A 327 28.65 17.32 4.34
C ASP A 327 27.45 17.38 3.39
N MET A 328 27.02 16.20 2.95
CA MET A 328 25.89 16.01 2.05
C MET A 328 24.64 15.62 2.82
N THR A 329 24.47 16.08 4.06
CA THR A 329 23.20 15.94 4.76
C THR A 329 22.14 16.76 4.01
N PRO A 330 20.97 16.19 3.66
CA PRO A 330 19.93 16.92 2.95
C PRO A 330 19.55 18.19 3.72
N TYR A 331 19.65 19.35 3.09
CA TYR A 331 19.14 20.59 3.67
C TYR A 331 17.63 20.62 3.52
N TYR A 332 16.92 20.07 4.51
CA TYR A 332 15.55 20.49 4.73
C TYR A 332 15.62 21.94 5.17
N GLU A 333 15.07 22.89 4.39
CA GLU A 333 14.88 24.25 4.87
C GLU A 333 14.19 24.13 6.24
N ASN A 334 14.90 24.55 7.30
CA ASN A 334 14.34 24.57 8.63
C ASN A 334 13.00 25.30 8.52
N GLN A 335 11.93 24.67 9.00
CA GLN A 335 10.67 25.36 9.18
C GLN A 335 10.93 26.70 9.88
N PRO A 336 10.12 27.74 9.59
CA PRO A 336 10.12 28.94 10.41
C PRO A 336 10.13 28.55 11.89
N THR A 337 10.98 29.18 12.68
CA THR A 337 11.14 28.93 14.14
C THR A 337 9.83 29.11 14.93
N ALA A 338 8.78 29.62 14.29
CA ALA A 338 7.41 29.49 14.75
C ALA A 338 6.84 28.13 14.31
N LYS A 339 6.83 27.18 15.26
CA LYS A 339 5.93 26.02 15.24
C LYS A 339 4.54 26.52 14.80
N PRO A 340 3.96 26.07 13.68
CA PRO A 340 2.56 26.34 13.44
C PRO A 340 1.81 25.69 14.61
N GLU A 341 1.06 26.46 15.38
CA GLU A 341 0.05 25.88 16.25
C GLU A 341 -0.87 25.03 15.37
N ILE A 342 -0.70 23.72 15.43
CA ILE A 342 -1.71 22.78 14.92
C ILE A 342 -2.78 22.78 15.99
N THR A 343 -3.65 23.77 15.94
CA THR A 343 -4.95 23.68 16.60
C THR A 343 -5.75 22.55 15.92
N SER A 344 -6.58 21.85 16.68
CA SER A 344 -7.52 20.79 16.24
C SER A 344 -8.31 21.12 14.95
N GLN A 345 -8.38 22.42 14.67
CA GLN A 345 -8.83 23.14 13.50
C GLN A 345 -8.39 22.58 12.13
N ALA A 346 -7.20 21.99 12.00
CA ALA A 346 -6.72 21.44 10.72
C ALA A 346 -7.42 20.12 10.30
N ARG A 347 -8.00 19.37 11.25
CA ARG A 347 -8.67 18.09 10.99
C ARG A 347 -10.19 18.20 10.82
N GLY A 348 -10.71 19.44 10.72
CA GLY A 348 -12.15 19.67 10.70
C GLY A 348 -12.84 19.37 12.03
N HIS A 349 -12.10 19.37 13.15
CA HIS A 349 -12.65 19.19 14.49
C HIS A 349 -12.41 20.47 15.31
N CYS A 350 -13.35 20.84 16.17
CA CYS A 350 -13.23 21.99 17.07
C CYS A 350 -13.88 21.65 18.41
N LEU A 351 -13.20 21.90 19.53
CA LEU A 351 -13.80 21.70 20.85
C LEU A 351 -14.84 22.79 21.13
N ALA A 352 -15.81 22.50 22.00
CA ALA A 352 -16.67 23.54 22.54
C ALA A 352 -15.87 24.66 23.23
N GLU A 353 -16.45 25.85 23.23
CA GLU A 353 -15.86 27.11 23.72
C GLU A 353 -14.59 27.58 22.99
N GLN A 354 -14.16 26.87 21.93
CA GLN A 354 -13.08 27.32 21.06
C GLN A 354 -13.62 28.11 19.85
N PRO A 355 -12.83 29.05 19.30
CA PRO A 355 -13.20 29.77 18.08
C PRO A 355 -13.24 28.83 16.87
N CYS A 356 -14.28 28.97 16.06
CA CYS A 356 -14.50 28.21 14.85
C CYS A 356 -13.36 28.49 13.85
N PRO A 357 -12.66 27.47 13.34
CA PRO A 357 -11.50 27.70 12.47
C PRO A 357 -11.81 28.13 11.06
N LYS A 358 -12.99 27.81 10.57
CA LYS A 358 -13.38 28.07 9.19
C LYS A 358 -14.88 28.11 9.04
N SER A 359 -15.35 29.05 8.23
CA SER A 359 -16.77 29.20 7.95
C SER A 359 -17.34 27.99 7.21
N GLY A 360 -18.50 27.50 7.63
CA GLY A 360 -19.22 26.39 7.00
C GLY A 360 -20.20 25.72 7.95
N TYR A 361 -20.74 24.58 7.53
CA TYR A 361 -21.61 23.75 8.35
C TYR A 361 -20.80 22.81 9.22
N TRP A 362 -21.19 22.73 10.48
CA TRP A 362 -20.61 21.88 11.50
C TRP A 362 -21.71 21.14 12.25
N PHE A 363 -21.40 19.97 12.79
CA PHE A 363 -22.31 19.20 13.65
C PHE A 363 -21.55 18.61 14.85
N THR A 364 -22.28 18.20 15.88
CA THR A 364 -21.72 17.46 17.02
C THR A 364 -22.64 16.31 17.43
N LEU A 365 -22.07 15.19 17.85
CA LEU A 365 -22.83 14.04 18.36
C LEU A 365 -23.43 14.30 19.75
N ALA A 366 -22.93 15.30 20.47
CA ALA A 366 -23.42 15.67 21.80
C ALA A 366 -24.89 16.17 21.81
N LYS A 367 -25.46 16.50 20.64
CA LYS A 367 -26.83 16.97 20.50
C LYS A 367 -27.43 16.50 19.16
N ALA A 368 -28.61 15.90 19.20
CA ALA A 368 -29.37 15.56 17.99
C ALA A 368 -29.74 16.84 17.21
N ASP A 369 -29.73 16.77 15.88
CA ASP A 369 -30.00 17.89 14.98
C ASP A 369 -29.14 19.13 15.25
N SER A 370 -27.87 18.92 15.65
CA SER A 370 -26.92 19.98 16.03
C SER A 370 -26.32 20.73 14.85
N ARG A 371 -26.61 20.32 13.62
CA ARG A 371 -26.04 20.91 12.41
C ARG A 371 -26.32 22.42 12.36
N ALA A 372 -25.25 23.20 12.33
CA ALA A 372 -25.32 24.66 12.28
C ALA A 372 -24.21 25.26 11.43
N TYR A 373 -24.48 26.42 10.84
CA TYR A 373 -23.46 27.19 10.13
C TYR A 373 -22.73 28.11 11.11
N PHE A 374 -21.42 28.04 11.12
CA PHE A 374 -20.55 28.93 11.89
C PHE A 374 -19.68 29.72 10.93
N LYS A 375 -19.40 30.98 11.25
CA LYS A 375 -18.34 31.77 10.62
C LYS A 375 -17.03 31.49 11.34
N GLN A 376 -15.92 31.69 10.63
CA GLN A 376 -14.62 31.72 11.26
C GLN A 376 -14.63 32.70 12.46
N ASP A 377 -14.01 32.26 13.55
CA ASP A 377 -13.91 32.91 14.86
C ASP A 377 -15.20 32.94 15.69
N ASP A 378 -16.32 32.40 15.22
CA ASP A 378 -17.51 32.19 16.06
C ASP A 378 -17.20 31.17 17.17
N THR A 379 -17.63 31.43 18.41
CA THR A 379 -17.43 30.49 19.53
C THR A 379 -18.32 29.26 19.38
N MET A 380 -17.72 28.07 19.41
CA MET A 380 -18.45 26.81 19.34
C MET A 380 -19.25 26.55 20.63
N PRO A 381 -20.56 26.24 20.55
CA PRO A 381 -21.37 26.00 21.74
C PRO A 381 -20.95 24.74 22.51
N ASP A 382 -21.04 24.80 23.84
CA ASP A 382 -20.99 23.61 24.70
C ASP A 382 -22.39 23.09 25.04
N TYR A 383 -22.48 21.81 25.37
CA TYR A 383 -23.67 21.10 25.83
C TYR A 383 -23.33 20.26 27.06
N PRO A 384 -23.16 20.88 28.25
CA PRO A 384 -22.59 20.22 29.43
C PRO A 384 -23.44 19.06 30.00
N ASN A 385 -24.71 18.96 29.61
CA ASN A 385 -25.63 17.90 30.02
C ASN A 385 -25.87 16.86 28.91
N ASN A 386 -24.81 16.43 28.22
CA ASN A 386 -24.89 15.43 27.15
C ASN A 386 -24.44 14.03 27.64
N ASN A 387 -24.88 12.98 26.93
CA ASN A 387 -24.55 11.58 27.26
C ASN A 387 -23.23 11.08 26.64
N TRP A 388 -22.49 11.94 25.94
CA TRP A 388 -21.35 11.60 25.07
C TRP A 388 -20.00 12.14 25.56
N GLY A 389 -19.97 12.89 26.67
CA GLY A 389 -18.75 13.46 27.24
C GLY A 389 -18.40 14.83 26.63
N GLU A 390 -17.14 15.02 26.27
CA GLU A 390 -16.63 16.30 25.73
C GLU A 390 -17.30 16.65 24.39
N VAL A 391 -17.73 17.91 24.23
CA VAL A 391 -18.41 18.36 23.01
C VAL A 391 -17.38 18.71 21.94
N ILE A 392 -17.36 17.89 20.88
CA ILE A 392 -16.50 18.06 19.72
C ILE A 392 -17.37 18.35 18.49
N TRP A 393 -17.11 19.48 17.84
CA TRP A 393 -17.73 19.89 16.58
C TRP A 393 -16.93 19.39 15.40
N GLN A 394 -17.60 18.82 14.40
CA GLN A 394 -17.03 18.25 13.18
C GLN A 394 -17.50 19.03 11.95
N PHE A 395 -16.58 19.34 11.05
CA PHE A 395 -16.85 20.11 9.83
C PHE A 395 -17.46 19.22 8.75
N GLU A 396 -18.61 19.64 8.23
CA GLU A 396 -19.34 18.90 7.20
C GLU A 396 -19.13 19.49 5.80
N GLY A 397 -18.98 20.82 5.66
CA GLY A 397 -18.76 21.44 4.35
C GLY A 397 -19.15 22.91 4.24
N LYS A 398 -18.94 23.49 3.05
CA LYS A 398 -19.26 24.90 2.75
C LYS A 398 -20.63 25.10 2.09
N LYS A 399 -21.32 24.03 1.70
CA LYS A 399 -22.63 24.07 1.04
C LYS A 399 -23.63 23.27 1.88
N GLY A 400 -24.83 23.85 2.02
CA GLY A 400 -25.90 23.41 2.91
C GLY A 400 -26.55 22.11 2.52
#